data_AF-A0A3D2UZT2-F1
#
_entry.id   AF-A0A3D2UZT2-F1
#
_cell.length_a   1.000
_cell.length_b   1.000
_cell.length_c   1.000
_cell.angle_alpha   90.00
_cell.angle_beta   90.00
_cell.angle_gamma   90.00
#
_symmetry.space_group_name_H-M   'P 1'
#
loop_
_entity.id
_entity.type
_entity.pdbx_description
1 polymer ?
#
loop_
_entity_poly.entity_id
_entity_poly.type
_entity_poly.pdbx_seq_one_letter_code
_entity_poly.pdbx_strand_id
1 'polypeptide(L)'
;MNSQKNAPSASGPTPSLAPQFKGFASAVKFLRELQIQGAISLSYYESNGVPKLLLHINEEDKNREEAKQLALALNVEPGKTRYVLTFSPAFNETNQIRVVTRSLLGIMFYLSQAVEVPSQDVLLGKVTQTKTSAGNIFDWKEVTGDLLRIRSLPGKPETSPMVIFYRGTWFYIDDSDLSSKSTFSLLAQIFSLQAGKIKDNAPLLTLPIGQ
;
A
#
# COMPACT_ATOMS: atom_id res chain seq x y z
N MET A 1 2.04 -8.83 -7.67
CA MET A 1 3.24 -9.68 -7.60
C MET A 1 3.03 -10.85 -8.55
N ASN A 2 3.85 -11.02 -9.58
CA ASN A 2 3.58 -11.95 -10.68
C ASN A 2 2.11 -11.82 -11.16
N SER A 3 1.33 -12.90 -11.17
CA SER A 3 -0.09 -12.90 -11.55
C SER A 3 -1.03 -12.34 -10.48
N GLN A 4 -0.57 -12.18 -9.23
CA GLN A 4 -1.40 -11.72 -8.12
C GLN A 4 -1.57 -10.20 -8.16
N LYS A 5 -2.77 -9.78 -8.54
CA LYS A 5 -3.18 -8.38 -8.59
C LYS A 5 -3.59 -7.90 -7.21
N ASN A 6 -3.11 -6.73 -6.81
CA ASN A 6 -3.53 -6.05 -5.59
C ASN A 6 -4.44 -4.88 -5.99
N ALA A 7 -5.70 -5.11 -6.35
CA ALA A 7 -6.66 -4.06 -6.75
C ALA A 7 -6.10 -2.93 -7.65
N PRO A 8 -5.55 -3.24 -8.84
CA PRO A 8 -4.91 -2.24 -9.70
C PRO A 8 -5.88 -1.13 -10.14
N SER A 9 -7.17 -1.44 -10.33
CA SER A 9 -8.21 -0.46 -10.67
C SER A 9 -8.46 0.60 -9.58
N ALA A 10 -8.04 0.35 -8.34
CA ALA A 10 -8.07 1.32 -7.25
C ALA A 10 -6.87 2.28 -7.25
N SER A 11 -6.05 2.29 -8.32
CA SER A 11 -4.92 3.24 -8.46
C SER A 11 -5.32 4.52 -9.21
N GLY A 12 -6.62 4.66 -9.52
CA GLY A 12 -7.26 5.83 -10.10
C GLY A 12 -8.57 6.13 -9.37
N PRO A 13 -9.49 6.91 -9.98
CA PRO A 13 -10.81 7.17 -9.39
C PRO A 13 -11.53 5.88 -8.96
N THR A 14 -12.38 5.98 -7.93
CA THR A 14 -13.13 4.83 -7.38
C THR A 14 -13.79 4.02 -8.49
N PRO A 15 -13.44 2.72 -8.65
CA PRO A 15 -13.97 1.90 -9.73
C PRO A 15 -15.43 1.54 -9.48
N SER A 16 -16.21 1.41 -10.56
CA SER A 16 -17.61 0.95 -10.49
C SER A 16 -17.75 -0.54 -10.19
N LEU A 17 -16.71 -1.34 -10.47
CA LEU A 17 -16.69 -2.78 -10.26
C LEU A 17 -15.61 -3.19 -9.25
N ALA A 18 -15.95 -4.20 -8.42
CA ALA A 18 -15.07 -4.74 -7.40
C ALA A 18 -13.72 -5.18 -8.00
N PRO A 19 -12.60 -4.78 -7.40
CA PRO A 19 -11.28 -5.09 -7.94
C PRO A 19 -10.85 -6.55 -7.70
N GLN A 20 -9.85 -7.00 -8.45
CA GLN A 20 -9.16 -8.27 -8.17
C GLN A 20 -8.06 -8.05 -7.13
N PHE A 21 -8.19 -8.66 -5.95
CA PHE A 21 -7.22 -8.54 -4.85
C PHE A 21 -7.01 -9.80 -4.02
N LYS A 22 -7.99 -10.72 -3.97
CA LYS A 22 -8.00 -11.86 -3.03
C LYS A 22 -6.75 -12.72 -3.07
N GLY A 23 -6.26 -13.07 -4.27
CA GLY A 23 -5.04 -13.88 -4.40
C GLY A 23 -3.77 -13.16 -3.92
N PHE A 24 -3.71 -11.83 -4.07
CA PHE A 24 -2.63 -11.03 -3.48
C PHE A 24 -2.74 -10.99 -1.96
N ALA A 25 -3.93 -10.81 -1.40
CA ALA A 25 -4.15 -10.84 0.05
C ALA A 25 -3.71 -12.19 0.66
N SER A 26 -4.05 -13.30 0.01
CA SER A 26 -3.59 -14.64 0.43
C SER A 26 -2.07 -14.77 0.37
N ALA A 27 -1.42 -14.31 -0.70
CA ALA A 27 0.04 -14.35 -0.80
C ALA A 27 0.72 -13.54 0.30
N VAL A 28 0.24 -12.32 0.57
CA VAL A 28 0.80 -11.45 1.61
C VAL A 28 0.56 -12.02 3.01
N LYS A 29 -0.54 -12.75 3.24
CA LYS A 29 -0.78 -13.46 4.51
C LYS A 29 0.35 -14.44 4.81
N PHE A 30 0.68 -15.33 3.87
CA PHE A 30 1.78 -16.30 4.06
C PHE A 30 3.14 -15.61 4.21
N LEU A 31 3.39 -14.55 3.43
CA LEU A 31 4.60 -13.75 3.58
C LEU A 31 4.71 -13.14 4.98
N ARG A 32 3.59 -12.63 5.54
CA ARG A 32 3.53 -12.06 6.88
C ARG A 32 3.72 -13.11 7.97
N GLU A 33 3.15 -14.30 7.82
CA GLU A 33 3.35 -15.42 8.75
C GLU A 33 4.83 -15.79 8.84
N LEU A 34 5.49 -15.98 7.69
CA LEU A 34 6.93 -16.22 7.62
C LEU A 34 7.74 -15.06 8.24
N GLN A 35 7.33 -13.81 8.00
CA GLN A 35 8.00 -12.63 8.54
C GLN A 35 7.91 -12.53 10.07
N ILE A 36 6.74 -12.82 10.66
CA ILE A 36 6.54 -12.83 12.12
C ILE A 36 7.37 -13.94 12.77
N GLN A 37 7.52 -15.08 12.08
CA GLN A 37 8.32 -16.22 12.55
C GLN A 37 9.84 -15.99 12.42
N GLY A 38 10.29 -14.87 11.81
CA GLY A 38 11.70 -14.65 11.52
C GLY A 38 12.28 -15.58 10.44
N ALA A 39 11.39 -16.22 9.66
CA ALA A 39 11.76 -17.21 8.66
C ALA A 39 12.32 -16.61 7.36
N ILE A 40 12.21 -15.29 7.19
CA ILE A 40 12.62 -14.58 5.98
C ILE A 40 13.49 -13.37 6.25
N SER A 41 14.35 -13.07 5.29
CA SER A 41 15.15 -11.84 5.28
C SER A 41 15.31 -11.30 3.86
N LEU A 42 15.70 -10.03 3.75
CA LEU A 42 15.98 -9.37 2.47
C LEU A 42 17.47 -9.06 2.38
N SER A 43 18.07 -9.32 1.22
CA SER A 43 19.44 -8.87 0.93
C SER A 43 19.56 -8.38 -0.50
N TYR A 44 20.57 -7.57 -0.77
CA TYR A 44 20.98 -7.26 -2.14
C TYR A 44 22.08 -8.23 -2.58
N TYR A 45 22.09 -8.58 -3.86
CA TYR A 45 23.25 -9.16 -4.52
C TYR A 45 23.51 -8.44 -5.83
N GLU A 46 24.77 -8.35 -6.20
CA GLU A 46 25.17 -7.78 -7.46
C GLU A 46 25.32 -8.90 -8.51
N SER A 47 24.69 -8.72 -9.66
CA SER A 47 24.80 -9.63 -10.80
C SER A 47 25.03 -8.79 -12.04
N ASN A 48 26.20 -8.94 -12.69
CA ASN A 48 26.58 -8.18 -13.88
C ASN A 48 26.47 -6.65 -13.69
N GLY A 49 26.88 -6.14 -12.52
CA GLY A 49 26.81 -4.70 -12.21
C GLY A 49 25.40 -4.18 -11.86
N VAL A 50 24.39 -5.06 -11.81
CA VAL A 50 23.01 -4.68 -11.47
C VAL A 50 22.67 -5.20 -10.08
N PRO A 51 22.32 -4.33 -9.11
CA PRO A 51 21.85 -4.76 -7.81
C PRO A 51 20.46 -5.40 -7.94
N LYS A 52 20.34 -6.62 -7.45
CA LYS A 52 19.11 -7.40 -7.40
C LYS A 52 18.73 -7.65 -5.95
N LEU A 53 17.46 -7.49 -5.62
CA LEU A 53 16.92 -7.75 -4.28
C LEU A 53 16.56 -9.24 -4.19
N LEU A 54 16.99 -9.94 -3.14
CA LEU A 54 16.52 -11.30 -2.85
C LEU A 54 15.65 -11.32 -1.61
N LEU A 55 14.61 -12.16 -1.70
CA LEU A 55 13.93 -12.72 -0.56
C LEU A 55 14.62 -14.05 -0.19
N HIS A 56 15.17 -14.10 1.01
CA HIS A 56 15.67 -15.34 1.60
C HIS A 56 14.61 -15.97 2.49
N ILE A 57 14.51 -17.30 2.42
CA ILE A 57 13.81 -18.14 3.38
C ILE A 57 14.87 -19.02 4.04
N ASN A 58 14.82 -19.16 5.36
CA ASN A 58 15.76 -20.01 6.10
C ASN A 58 15.68 -21.46 5.59
N GLU A 59 16.81 -22.17 5.63
CA GLU A 59 16.92 -23.54 5.11
C GLU A 59 15.95 -24.50 5.81
N GLU A 60 15.73 -24.32 7.12
CA GLU A 60 14.77 -25.07 7.94
C GLU A 60 13.30 -24.73 7.65
N ASP A 61 13.03 -23.55 7.07
CA ASP A 61 11.67 -23.02 6.89
C ASP A 61 11.15 -23.16 5.46
N LYS A 62 12.03 -23.38 4.47
CA LYS A 62 11.68 -23.43 3.03
C LYS A 62 10.61 -24.48 2.67
N ASN A 63 10.45 -25.50 3.50
CA ASN A 63 9.49 -26.60 3.29
C ASN A 63 8.25 -26.51 4.19
N ARG A 64 8.14 -25.47 5.03
CA ARG A 64 6.91 -25.18 5.79
C ARG A 64 5.74 -24.93 4.85
N GLU A 65 4.54 -25.09 5.38
CA GLU A 65 3.32 -24.95 4.59
C GLU A 65 3.18 -23.52 4.07
N GLU A 66 3.46 -22.51 4.89
CA GLU A 66 3.40 -21.09 4.54
C GLU A 66 4.37 -20.74 3.40
N ALA A 67 5.58 -21.30 3.41
CA ALA A 67 6.56 -21.12 2.34
C ALA A 67 6.11 -21.75 1.02
N LYS A 68 5.55 -22.95 1.08
CA LYS A 68 4.97 -23.63 -0.10
C LYS A 68 3.77 -22.87 -0.64
N GLN A 69 2.85 -22.44 0.21
CA GLN A 69 1.66 -21.69 -0.18
C GLN A 69 2.01 -20.31 -0.76
N LEU A 70 3.01 -19.62 -0.20
CA LEU A 70 3.55 -18.40 -0.78
C LEU A 70 4.11 -18.64 -2.19
N ALA A 71 4.94 -19.68 -2.36
CA ALA A 71 5.54 -20.01 -3.65
C ALA A 71 4.48 -20.35 -4.71
N LEU A 72 3.49 -21.17 -4.35
CA LEU A 72 2.36 -21.53 -5.20
C LEU A 72 1.52 -20.30 -5.57
N ALA A 73 1.19 -19.45 -4.59
CA ALA A 73 0.42 -18.23 -4.83
C ALA A 73 1.15 -17.27 -5.78
N LEU A 74 2.48 -17.21 -5.70
CA LEU A 74 3.31 -16.37 -6.57
C LEU A 74 3.75 -17.06 -7.86
N ASN A 75 3.37 -18.31 -8.09
CA ASN A 75 3.80 -19.10 -9.26
C ASN A 75 5.33 -19.19 -9.40
N VAL A 76 6.02 -19.49 -8.30
CA VAL A 76 7.46 -19.75 -8.23
C VAL A 76 7.72 -21.16 -7.67
N GLU A 77 8.91 -21.71 -7.86
CA GLU A 77 9.23 -23.08 -7.43
C GLU A 77 9.24 -23.16 -5.88
N PRO A 78 8.45 -24.04 -5.26
CA PRO A 78 8.45 -24.23 -3.81
C PRO A 78 9.74 -24.89 -3.31
N GLY A 79 10.04 -24.77 -2.01
CA GLY A 79 11.20 -25.43 -1.39
C GLY A 79 12.54 -24.76 -1.68
N LYS A 80 12.56 -23.55 -2.25
CA LYS A 80 13.76 -22.74 -2.43
C LYS A 80 13.99 -21.83 -1.23
N THR A 81 15.26 -21.58 -0.93
CA THR A 81 15.69 -20.59 0.07
C THR A 81 15.82 -19.19 -0.49
N ARG A 82 15.75 -19.02 -1.82
CA ARG A 82 16.03 -17.73 -2.46
C ARG A 82 15.07 -17.48 -3.61
N TYR A 83 14.47 -16.31 -3.61
CA TYR A 83 13.68 -15.78 -4.72
C TYR A 83 14.15 -14.37 -5.06
N VAL A 84 14.34 -14.09 -6.35
CA VAL A 84 14.77 -12.75 -6.79
C VAL A 84 13.55 -11.85 -6.92
N LEU A 85 13.55 -10.72 -6.23
CA LEU A 85 12.55 -9.66 -6.38
C LEU A 85 12.97 -8.73 -7.52
N THR A 86 12.14 -8.65 -8.55
CA THR A 86 12.40 -7.84 -9.75
C THR A 86 11.31 -6.80 -9.99
N PHE A 87 11.70 -5.63 -10.46
CA PHE A 87 10.80 -4.55 -10.87
C PHE A 87 10.73 -4.38 -12.40
N SER A 88 11.59 -5.09 -13.15
CA SER A 88 11.74 -4.93 -14.60
C SER A 88 10.66 -5.67 -15.38
N PRO A 89 10.12 -5.13 -16.50
CA PRO A 89 9.13 -5.76 -17.39
C PRO A 89 9.57 -7.08 -18.04
N ALA A 90 10.86 -7.45 -17.99
CA ALA A 90 11.37 -8.66 -18.64
C ALA A 90 10.74 -9.95 -18.07
N PHE A 91 9.99 -10.67 -18.89
CA PHE A 91 9.38 -11.94 -18.54
C PHE A 91 10.42 -13.07 -18.66
N ASN A 92 10.27 -14.13 -17.84
CA ASN A 92 10.86 -15.47 -18.04
C ASN A 92 12.23 -15.81 -17.42
N GLU A 93 12.48 -15.45 -16.17
CA GLU A 93 13.48 -16.17 -15.36
C GLU A 93 12.78 -16.95 -14.23
N THR A 94 13.22 -18.20 -14.00
CA THR A 94 12.68 -19.05 -12.94
C THR A 94 13.00 -18.45 -11.56
N ASN A 95 12.11 -18.65 -10.59
CA ASN A 95 12.27 -18.19 -9.20
C ASN A 95 12.39 -16.66 -9.03
N GLN A 96 11.76 -15.91 -9.94
CA GLN A 96 11.59 -14.47 -9.80
C GLN A 96 10.18 -14.08 -9.33
N ILE A 97 10.14 -13.17 -8.37
CA ILE A 97 8.92 -12.49 -7.90
C ILE A 97 8.94 -11.07 -8.48
N ARG A 98 8.13 -10.86 -9.51
CA ARG A 98 7.90 -9.54 -10.09
C ARG A 98 7.05 -8.70 -9.15
N VAL A 99 7.54 -7.53 -8.77
CA VAL A 99 6.82 -6.54 -7.99
C VAL A 99 6.60 -5.29 -8.85
N VAL A 100 5.35 -4.85 -8.92
CA VAL A 100 5.00 -3.56 -9.54
C VAL A 100 4.44 -2.68 -8.42
N THR A 101 5.12 -1.57 -8.15
CA THR A 101 4.71 -0.61 -7.14
C THR A 101 3.76 0.43 -7.73
N ARG A 102 2.94 1.04 -6.89
CA ARG A 102 2.14 2.21 -7.26
C ARG A 102 2.99 3.48 -7.23
N SER A 103 2.62 4.46 -8.06
CA SER A 103 3.03 5.85 -7.84
C SER A 103 2.41 6.39 -6.56
N LEU A 104 2.92 7.51 -6.04
CA LEU A 104 2.32 8.17 -4.87
C LEU A 104 0.85 8.53 -5.13
N LEU A 105 0.54 9.07 -6.31
CA LEU A 105 -0.86 9.33 -6.70
C LEU A 105 -1.71 8.06 -6.68
N GLY A 106 -1.18 6.94 -7.18
CA GLY A 106 -1.87 5.64 -7.10
C GLY A 106 -2.07 5.14 -5.68
N ILE A 107 -1.14 5.41 -4.76
CA ILE A 107 -1.30 5.11 -3.33
C ILE A 107 -2.42 5.98 -2.74
N MET A 108 -2.47 7.28 -3.07
CA MET A 108 -3.53 8.19 -2.61
C MET A 108 -4.92 7.73 -3.07
N PHE A 109 -5.05 7.32 -4.33
CA PHE A 109 -6.30 6.75 -4.86
C PHE A 109 -6.70 5.43 -4.20
N TYR A 110 -5.73 4.58 -3.88
CA TYR A 110 -5.98 3.31 -3.19
C TYR A 110 -6.47 3.55 -1.76
N LEU A 111 -5.80 4.45 -1.04
CA LEU A 111 -6.14 4.78 0.35
C LEU A 111 -7.41 5.62 0.46
N SER A 112 -7.80 6.39 -0.56
CA SER A 112 -9.07 7.12 -0.55
C SER A 112 -10.29 6.18 -0.51
N GLN A 113 -10.13 4.92 -0.92
CA GLN A 113 -11.19 3.91 -0.79
C GLN A 113 -11.48 3.52 0.67
N ALA A 114 -10.61 3.88 1.60
CA ALA A 114 -10.76 3.61 3.04
C ALA A 114 -11.56 4.71 3.78
N VAL A 115 -12.05 5.72 3.04
CA VAL A 115 -12.87 6.81 3.58
C VAL A 115 -14.32 6.36 3.71
N GLU A 116 -14.87 6.45 4.91
CA GLU A 116 -16.29 6.22 5.17
C GLU A 116 -17.09 7.44 4.71
N VAL A 117 -17.61 7.36 3.48
CA VAL A 117 -18.40 8.44 2.87
C VAL A 117 -19.72 8.63 3.62
N PRO A 118 -20.14 9.88 3.90
CA PRO A 118 -21.44 10.15 4.50
C PRO A 118 -22.60 9.58 3.66
N SER A 119 -23.57 8.93 4.31
CA SER A 119 -24.70 8.30 3.62
C SER A 119 -25.49 9.27 2.74
N GLN A 120 -25.57 10.55 3.14
CA GLN A 120 -26.23 11.59 2.34
C GLN A 120 -25.53 11.84 1.01
N ASP A 121 -24.20 11.82 0.96
CA ASP A 121 -23.45 12.01 -0.28
C ASP A 121 -23.58 10.80 -1.22
N VAL A 122 -23.76 9.61 -0.64
CA VAL A 122 -24.09 8.39 -1.38
C VAL A 122 -25.49 8.49 -2.00
N LEU A 123 -26.50 8.89 -1.23
CA LEU A 123 -27.89 9.05 -1.70
C LEU A 123 -28.04 10.12 -2.79
N LEU A 124 -27.27 11.21 -2.68
CA LEU A 124 -27.26 12.29 -3.67
C LEU A 124 -26.40 12.00 -4.91
N GLY A 125 -25.81 10.81 -5.01
CA GLY A 125 -25.02 10.39 -6.18
C GLY A 125 -23.71 11.16 -6.35
N LYS A 126 -23.16 11.75 -5.28
CA LYS A 126 -21.91 12.53 -5.35
C LYS A 126 -20.65 11.66 -5.38
N VAL A 127 -20.79 10.37 -5.11
CA VAL A 127 -19.69 9.40 -5.11
C VAL A 127 -20.02 8.19 -5.96
N THR A 128 -18.99 7.59 -6.55
CA THR A 128 -19.12 6.29 -7.21
C THR A 128 -19.28 5.20 -6.15
N GLN A 129 -20.32 4.37 -6.30
CA GLN A 129 -20.46 3.14 -5.51
C GLN A 129 -19.93 1.95 -6.29
N THR A 130 -18.91 1.30 -5.75
CA THR A 130 -18.37 0.06 -6.30
C THR A 130 -19.35 -1.09 -6.08
N LYS A 131 -19.58 -1.89 -7.12
CA LYS A 131 -20.47 -3.06 -7.07
C LYS A 131 -19.71 -4.35 -7.34
N THR A 132 -20.16 -5.43 -6.73
CA THR A 132 -19.76 -6.80 -7.06
C THR A 132 -20.33 -7.21 -8.42
N SER A 133 -19.84 -8.32 -8.99
CA SER A 133 -20.41 -8.91 -10.21
C SER A 133 -21.88 -9.29 -10.07
N ALA A 134 -22.34 -9.55 -8.84
CA ALA A 134 -23.75 -9.82 -8.51
C ALA A 134 -24.60 -8.54 -8.34
N GLY A 135 -24.00 -7.35 -8.46
CA GLY A 135 -24.69 -6.06 -8.34
C GLY A 135 -24.79 -5.50 -6.91
N ASN A 136 -24.36 -6.25 -5.89
CA ASN A 136 -24.33 -5.79 -4.50
C ASN A 136 -23.26 -4.72 -4.28
N ILE A 137 -23.47 -3.82 -3.31
CA ILE A 137 -22.45 -2.84 -2.89
C ILE A 137 -21.22 -3.60 -2.38
N PHE A 138 -20.05 -3.21 -2.85
CA PHE A 138 -18.78 -3.78 -2.45
C PHE A 138 -18.24 -3.09 -1.19
N ASP A 139 -17.83 -3.86 -0.19
CA ASP A 139 -17.19 -3.33 1.01
C ASP A 139 -15.68 -3.18 0.80
N TRP A 140 -15.21 -1.92 0.72
CA TRP A 140 -13.79 -1.63 0.55
C TRP A 140 -12.93 -2.06 1.75
N LYS A 141 -13.53 -2.34 2.91
CA LYS A 141 -12.82 -2.95 4.04
C LYS A 141 -12.26 -4.33 3.69
N GLU A 142 -12.83 -5.04 2.71
CA GLU A 142 -12.24 -6.29 2.22
C GLU A 142 -10.85 -6.08 1.59
N VAL A 143 -10.59 -4.88 1.03
CA VAL A 143 -9.33 -4.54 0.33
C VAL A 143 -8.38 -3.78 1.24
N THR A 144 -8.88 -2.78 1.96
CA THR A 144 -8.06 -1.94 2.82
C THR A 144 -7.80 -2.59 4.16
N GLY A 145 -8.66 -3.52 4.62
CA GLY A 145 -8.55 -4.17 5.92
C GLY A 145 -8.36 -3.14 7.03
N ASP A 146 -7.35 -3.40 7.87
CA ASP A 146 -6.95 -2.51 8.97
C ASP A 146 -5.85 -1.51 8.55
N LEU A 147 -5.54 -1.37 7.25
CA LEU A 147 -4.48 -0.47 6.80
C LEU A 147 -4.82 0.99 7.10
N LEU A 148 -6.06 1.39 6.83
CA LEU A 148 -6.52 2.75 7.01
C LEU A 148 -8.03 2.75 7.18
N ARG A 149 -8.53 3.59 8.06
CA ARG A 149 -9.94 3.89 8.23
C ARG A 149 -10.10 5.36 8.53
N ILE A 150 -10.75 6.08 7.62
CA ILE A 150 -11.10 7.50 7.83
C ILE A 150 -12.61 7.56 8.06
N ARG A 151 -13.00 7.91 9.27
CA ARG A 151 -14.41 8.04 9.66
C ARG A 151 -14.94 9.41 9.27
N SER A 152 -16.25 9.54 9.19
CA SER A 152 -16.92 10.82 8.96
C SER A 152 -18.02 11.09 10.00
N LEU A 153 -18.15 12.35 10.42
CA LEU A 153 -19.17 12.82 11.36
C LEU A 153 -19.65 14.23 10.96
N PRO A 154 -20.94 14.56 11.09
CA PRO A 154 -21.42 15.92 10.85
C PRO A 154 -20.85 16.94 11.84
N GLY A 155 -20.64 16.54 13.09
CA GLY A 155 -20.03 17.36 14.15
C GLY A 155 -18.52 17.16 14.24
N LYS A 156 -17.82 18.16 14.79
CA LYS A 156 -16.38 18.07 15.02
C LYS A 156 -16.09 16.98 16.08
N PRO A 157 -15.22 16.00 15.81
CA PRO A 157 -14.78 15.02 16.80
C PRO A 157 -14.11 15.71 18.00
N GLU A 158 -14.46 15.28 19.23
CA GLU A 158 -13.91 15.85 20.46
C GLU A 158 -12.45 15.40 20.71
N THR A 159 -12.11 14.17 20.33
CA THR A 159 -10.86 13.50 20.70
C THR A 159 -10.13 12.90 19.48
N SER A 160 -9.86 13.72 18.46
CA SER A 160 -9.00 13.29 17.34
C SER A 160 -8.06 14.41 16.89
N PRO A 161 -6.73 14.20 16.98
CA PRO A 161 -5.76 15.18 16.49
C PRO A 161 -5.68 15.21 14.95
N MET A 162 -6.11 14.14 14.26
CA MET A 162 -6.08 14.01 12.80
C MET A 162 -7.48 14.16 12.22
N VAL A 163 -7.87 15.42 12.05
CA VAL A 163 -9.21 15.81 11.63
C VAL A 163 -9.17 16.90 10.55
N ILE A 164 -10.08 16.82 9.59
CA ILE A 164 -10.26 17.83 8.54
C ILE A 164 -11.76 18.07 8.28
N PHE A 165 -12.13 19.34 8.08
CA PHE A 165 -13.47 19.70 7.63
C PHE A 165 -13.51 19.79 6.11
N TYR A 166 -14.44 19.07 5.48
CA TYR A 166 -14.60 19.07 4.03
C TYR A 166 -16.07 18.93 3.65
N ARG A 167 -16.57 19.84 2.81
CA ARG A 167 -17.94 19.82 2.26
C ARG A 167 -19.05 19.61 3.31
N GLY A 168 -18.96 20.29 4.45
CA GLY A 168 -20.01 20.20 5.48
C GLY A 168 -19.90 19.00 6.41
N THR A 169 -18.84 18.18 6.30
CA THR A 169 -18.62 17.01 7.15
C THR A 169 -17.19 17.01 7.69
N TRP A 170 -17.00 16.49 8.90
CA TRP A 170 -15.69 16.25 9.48
C TRP A 170 -15.22 14.83 9.17
N PHE A 171 -14.00 14.72 8.67
CA PHE A 171 -13.31 13.45 8.43
C PHE A 171 -12.15 13.32 9.40
N TYR A 172 -11.96 12.13 9.97
CA TYR A 172 -10.96 11.93 11.01
C TYR A 172 -10.45 10.49 11.08
N ILE A 173 -9.26 10.34 11.66
CA ILE A 173 -8.74 9.06 12.14
C ILE A 173 -8.98 9.00 13.65
N ASP A 174 -9.56 7.91 14.14
CA ASP A 174 -9.81 7.73 15.57
C ASP A 174 -8.48 7.68 16.34
N ASP A 175 -8.40 8.32 17.52
CA ASP A 175 -7.13 8.36 18.26
C ASP A 175 -6.71 6.96 18.79
N SER A 176 -7.65 6.05 18.97
CA SER A 176 -7.34 4.65 19.31
C SER A 176 -6.86 3.81 18.12
N ASP A 177 -7.00 4.30 16.88
CA ASP A 177 -6.67 3.57 15.66
C ASP A 177 -5.18 3.71 15.29
N LEU A 178 -4.33 2.98 16.01
CA LEU A 178 -2.87 2.99 15.80
C LEU A 178 -2.46 2.55 14.39
N SER A 179 -3.19 1.62 13.78
CA SER A 179 -2.89 1.10 12.44
C SER A 179 -3.08 2.18 11.38
N SER A 180 -4.22 2.89 11.40
CA SER A 180 -4.48 4.03 10.52
C SER A 180 -3.46 5.14 10.72
N LYS A 181 -3.11 5.46 11.98
CA LYS A 181 -2.08 6.48 12.28
C LYS A 181 -0.71 6.10 11.72
N SER A 182 -0.33 4.83 11.81
CA SER A 182 0.94 4.32 11.27
C SER A 182 0.98 4.41 9.75
N THR A 183 -0.09 4.00 9.07
CA THR A 183 -0.21 4.10 7.61
C THR A 183 -0.20 5.56 7.14
N PHE A 184 -0.91 6.46 7.84
CA PHE A 184 -0.90 7.89 7.52
C PHE A 184 0.49 8.50 7.70
N SER A 185 1.21 8.15 8.77
CA SER A 185 2.59 8.60 9.01
C SER A 185 3.54 8.13 7.90
N LEU A 186 3.45 6.86 7.50
CA LEU A 186 4.25 6.33 6.38
C LEU A 186 3.95 7.06 5.07
N LEU A 187 2.68 7.33 4.78
CA LEU A 187 2.28 8.09 3.60
C LEU A 187 2.86 9.51 3.61
N ALA A 188 2.82 10.19 4.75
CA ALA A 188 3.42 11.51 4.92
C ALA A 188 4.93 11.48 4.69
N GLN A 189 5.63 10.46 5.21
CA GLN A 189 7.07 10.26 4.97
C GLN A 189 7.38 10.05 3.49
N ILE A 190 6.62 9.20 2.80
CA ILE A 190 6.78 8.97 1.34
C ILE A 190 6.54 10.27 0.57
N PHE A 191 5.50 11.04 0.93
CA PHE A 191 5.21 12.34 0.32
C PHE A 191 6.39 13.31 0.52
N SER A 192 6.92 13.43 1.74
CA SER A 192 8.07 14.29 2.04
C SER A 192 9.33 13.89 1.26
N LEU A 193 9.58 12.59 1.07
CA LEU A 193 10.70 12.11 0.26
C LEU A 193 10.56 12.50 -1.22
N GLN A 194 9.33 12.50 -1.76
CA GLN A 194 9.07 12.87 -3.15
C GLN A 194 9.04 14.38 -3.40
N ALA A 195 8.67 15.17 -2.39
CA ALA A 195 8.65 16.63 -2.47
C ALA A 195 10.05 17.24 -2.66
N GLY A 196 11.12 16.44 -2.50
CA GLY A 196 12.50 16.86 -2.60
C GLY A 196 12.93 17.73 -1.41
N LYS A 197 14.23 18.03 -1.32
CA LYS A 197 14.65 19.18 -0.50
C LYS A 197 14.12 20.42 -1.21
N ILE A 198 13.20 21.15 -0.60
CA ILE A 198 12.98 22.55 -0.96
C ILE A 198 14.38 23.18 -0.87
N LYS A 199 14.97 23.59 -1.99
CA LYS A 199 16.10 24.51 -1.93
C LYS A 199 15.53 25.74 -1.24
N ASP A 200 15.87 25.93 0.02
CA ASP A 200 15.72 27.22 0.65
C ASP A 200 16.52 28.20 -0.19
N ASN A 201 15.84 28.91 -1.08
CA ASN A 201 16.31 30.20 -1.55
C ASN A 201 16.12 31.18 -0.39
N ALA A 202 16.79 30.91 0.74
CA ALA A 202 16.95 31.92 1.77
C ALA A 202 17.64 33.12 1.08
N PRO A 203 17.12 34.34 1.23
CA PRO A 203 17.72 35.50 0.60
C PRO A 203 19.16 35.63 1.10
N LEU A 204 20.11 35.68 0.16
CA LEU A 204 21.50 35.93 0.47
C LEU A 204 21.62 37.41 0.89
N LEU A 205 21.71 37.65 2.20
CA LEU A 205 21.95 38.99 2.74
C LEU A 205 23.43 39.34 2.48
N THR A 206 23.71 40.10 1.42
CA THR A 206 25.03 40.70 1.23
C THR A 206 25.06 42.07 1.89
N LEU A 207 25.71 42.16 3.06
CA LEU A 207 26.01 43.45 3.68
C LEU A 207 27.13 44.13 2.88
N PRO A 208 26.97 45.39 2.44
CA PRO A 208 28.07 46.13 1.87
C PRO A 208 29.11 46.43 2.96
N ILE A 209 30.36 46.08 2.70
CA ILE A 209 31.49 46.62 3.44
C ILE A 209 31.70 48.06 2.96
N GLY A 210 31.18 49.01 3.73
CA GLY A 210 31.37 50.44 3.48
C GLY A 210 32.84 50.85 3.65
N GLN A 211 33.32 51.68 2.73
CA GLN A 211 34.45 52.58 2.95
C GLN A 211 33.92 53.99 3.21
#